data_AF-A0A3C1YA25-F1
#
_entry.id   AF-A0A3C1YA25-F1
#
_cell.length_a   1.000
_cell.length_b   1.000
_cell.length_c   1.000
_cell.angle_alpha   90.00
_cell.angle_beta   90.00
_cell.angle_gamma   90.00
#
_symmetry.space_group_name_H-M   'P 1'
#
loop_
_entity.id
_entity.type
_entity.pdbx_description
1 polymer ?
#
loop_
_entity_poly.entity_id
_entity_poly.type
_entity_poly.pdbx_seq_one_letter_code
_entity_poly.pdbx_strand_id
1 'polypeptide(L)'
;MKRLLFILACMAISATAAVRAWTVPDETLHYEVRFKWGFINANAGIAELKTLTDPASRTFTATLTGKSVDLMGHYYEAGDTIRGTLMADKVQSVYTEHLSQADGMFAIQSLTYPGAATASDGEIVTRYPDGKVLRERISHYGGGVTVDLLGVFYYIRQLDYAAMSPGETVTVNILYGTDAETLKIDYRGKSTADSCGVQVPAYNVGLTFSSPSSGHTSQMDVSISAGTEHIPLVVSGSLKVGHIFARFMDATAN
;
A
#
# COMPACT_ATOMS: atom_id res chain seq x y z
N MET A 1 53.80 3.53 29.55
CA MET A 1 52.50 3.10 30.12
C MET A 1 51.40 3.50 29.14
N LYS A 2 51.04 2.60 28.22
CA LYS A 2 50.08 2.88 27.12
C LYS A 2 48.68 2.45 27.57
N ARG A 3 47.77 3.41 27.70
CA ARG A 3 46.35 3.18 28.00
C ARG A 3 45.67 2.66 26.72
N LEU A 4 45.15 1.43 26.78
CA LEU A 4 44.34 0.83 25.73
C LEU A 4 42.88 1.20 26.00
N LEU A 5 42.28 2.06 25.17
CA LEU A 5 40.84 2.33 25.19
C LEU A 5 40.11 1.21 24.42
N PHE A 6 39.23 0.48 25.11
CA PHE A 6 38.21 -0.36 24.49
C PHE A 6 37.11 0.54 23.91
N ILE A 7 37.01 0.61 22.58
CA ILE A 7 35.83 1.15 21.89
C ILE A 7 34.89 -0.03 21.66
N LEU A 8 33.81 -0.06 22.43
CA LEU A 8 32.68 -0.96 22.22
C LEU A 8 31.92 -0.47 20.97
N ALA A 9 32.08 -1.17 19.85
CA ALA A 9 31.28 -0.90 18.66
C ALA A 9 29.84 -1.36 18.91
N CYS A 10 28.93 -0.41 19.14
CA CYS A 10 27.49 -0.63 18.99
C CYS A 10 27.20 -0.88 17.51
N MET A 11 27.31 -2.14 17.09
CA MET A 11 26.82 -2.60 15.80
C MET A 11 25.29 -2.57 15.87
N ALA A 12 24.68 -1.52 15.29
CA ALA A 12 23.25 -1.50 15.07
C ALA A 12 22.92 -2.65 14.09
N ILE A 13 22.44 -3.76 14.63
CA ILE A 13 21.87 -4.86 13.85
C ILE A 13 20.62 -4.29 13.21
N SER A 14 20.73 -3.89 11.94
CA SER A 14 19.57 -3.66 11.10
C SER A 14 18.97 -5.04 10.88
N ALA A 15 17.96 -5.40 11.67
CA ALA A 15 17.18 -6.61 11.44
C ALA A 15 16.49 -6.45 10.08
N THR A 16 17.06 -7.06 9.05
CA THR A 16 16.33 -7.26 7.80
C THR A 16 15.24 -8.26 8.13
N ALA A 17 14.00 -7.78 8.25
CA ALA A 17 12.85 -8.66 8.48
C ALA A 17 12.88 -9.78 7.43
N ALA A 18 12.73 -11.02 7.90
CA ALA A 18 12.69 -12.17 7.01
C ALA A 18 11.45 -12.05 6.10
N VAL A 19 11.69 -12.04 4.79
CA VAL A 19 10.63 -12.13 3.79
C VAL A 19 10.35 -13.61 3.57
N ARG A 20 9.09 -14.02 3.74
CA ARG A 20 8.69 -15.40 3.51
C ARG A 20 8.67 -15.68 2.01
N ALA A 21 8.99 -16.92 1.60
CA ALA A 21 8.60 -17.39 0.27
C ALA A 21 7.06 -17.37 0.18
N TRP A 22 6.52 -16.36 -0.51
CA TRP A 22 5.10 -16.20 -0.78
C TRP A 22 4.91 -16.11 -2.28
N THR A 23 3.99 -16.91 -2.79
CA THR A 23 3.54 -16.81 -4.18
C THR A 23 2.22 -16.08 -4.16
N VAL A 24 2.17 -14.93 -4.81
CA VAL A 24 0.95 -14.14 -4.94
C VAL A 24 -0.11 -14.99 -5.65
N PRO A 25 -1.32 -15.17 -5.08
CA PRO A 25 -2.38 -15.95 -5.72
C PRO A 25 -3.14 -15.13 -6.77
N ASP A 26 -3.75 -15.83 -7.73
CA ASP A 26 -4.86 -15.26 -8.49
C ASP A 26 -6.08 -15.15 -7.57
N GLU A 27 -6.59 -13.94 -7.38
CA GLU A 27 -7.67 -13.70 -6.41
C GLU A 27 -8.49 -12.46 -6.75
N THR A 28 -9.65 -12.35 -6.12
CA THR A 28 -10.45 -11.13 -6.10
C THR A 28 -10.89 -10.89 -4.66
N LEU A 29 -10.48 -9.76 -4.11
CA LEU A 29 -10.76 -9.34 -2.74
C LEU A 29 -11.69 -8.13 -2.79
N HIS A 30 -12.72 -8.12 -1.95
CA HIS A 30 -13.64 -7.01 -1.85
C HIS A 30 -13.48 -6.31 -0.51
N TYR A 31 -13.66 -5.00 -0.50
CA TYR A 31 -13.52 -4.17 0.69
C TYR A 31 -14.68 -3.17 0.77
N GLU A 32 -15.27 -3.06 1.94
CA GLU A 32 -16.18 -1.98 2.28
C GLU A 32 -15.36 -0.80 2.79
N VAL A 33 -15.53 0.38 2.20
CA VAL A 33 -14.85 1.61 2.61
C VAL A 33 -15.86 2.52 3.32
N ARG A 34 -15.55 2.90 4.55
CA ARG A 34 -16.35 3.79 5.38
C ARG A 34 -15.55 5.04 5.74
N PHE A 35 -16.26 6.15 5.83
CA PHE A 35 -15.71 7.41 6.29
C PHE A 35 -16.45 7.86 7.55
N LYS A 36 -15.68 8.18 8.59
CA LYS A 36 -16.20 8.71 9.85
C LYS A 36 -15.75 10.15 10.04
N TRP A 37 -16.73 11.04 10.22
CA TRP A 37 -16.51 12.46 10.49
C TRP A 37 -17.28 12.88 11.74
N GLY A 38 -16.57 13.07 12.85
CA GLY A 38 -17.20 13.31 14.15
C GLY A 38 -18.14 12.17 14.55
N PHE A 39 -19.44 12.47 14.63
CA PHE A 39 -20.50 11.50 14.93
C PHE A 39 -21.12 10.87 13.67
N ILE A 40 -20.81 11.39 12.48
CA ILE A 40 -21.32 10.87 11.20
C ILE A 40 -20.46 9.67 10.81
N ASN A 41 -21.12 8.55 10.51
CA ASN A 41 -20.52 7.35 9.97
C ASN A 41 -21.23 6.99 8.68
N ALA A 42 -20.50 7.02 7.57
CA ALA A 42 -21.06 6.79 6.27
C ALA A 42 -20.31 5.71 5.51
N ASN A 43 -21.06 4.92 4.75
CA ASN A 43 -20.48 4.10 3.71
C ASN A 43 -20.01 5.02 2.58
N ALA A 44 -18.71 4.98 2.30
CA ALA A 44 -18.07 5.83 1.30
C ALA A 44 -17.89 5.09 -0.03
N GLY A 45 -17.86 3.76 -0.02
CA GLY A 45 -17.73 2.98 -1.25
C GLY A 45 -17.42 1.51 -1.06
N ILE A 46 -17.27 0.82 -2.18
CA ILE A 46 -16.71 -0.53 -2.26
C ILE A 46 -15.42 -0.45 -3.07
N ALA A 47 -14.39 -1.15 -2.62
CA ALA A 47 -13.17 -1.37 -3.36
C ALA A 47 -13.02 -2.86 -3.72
N GLU A 48 -12.69 -3.14 -4.97
CA GLU A 48 -12.38 -4.48 -5.48
C GLU A 48 -10.91 -4.52 -5.86
N LEU A 49 -10.16 -5.49 -5.34
CA LEU A 49 -8.78 -5.76 -5.72
C LEU A 49 -8.71 -7.10 -6.44
N LYS A 50 -8.35 -7.08 -7.72
CA LYS A 50 -8.15 -8.26 -8.55
C LYS A 50 -6.68 -8.50 -8.84
N THR A 51 -6.24 -9.74 -8.66
CA THR A 51 -4.85 -10.17 -8.89
C THR A 51 -4.81 -11.23 -9.97
N LEU A 52 -3.91 -11.06 -10.95
CA LEU A 52 -3.68 -12.01 -12.03
C LEU A 52 -2.17 -12.21 -12.21
N THR A 53 -1.70 -13.42 -11.97
CA THR A 53 -0.30 -13.82 -12.11
C THR A 53 0.06 -14.12 -13.56
N ASP A 54 1.29 -13.80 -13.93
CA ASP A 54 1.92 -14.21 -15.18
C ASP A 54 3.24 -14.93 -14.86
N PRO A 55 3.20 -16.27 -14.74
CA PRO A 55 4.38 -17.07 -14.45
C PRO A 55 5.49 -16.95 -15.51
N ALA A 56 5.14 -16.67 -16.78
CA ALA A 56 6.12 -16.59 -17.86
C ALA A 56 7.02 -15.35 -17.72
N SER A 57 6.44 -14.22 -17.32
CA SER A 57 7.18 -12.98 -17.08
C SER A 57 7.65 -12.81 -15.62
N ARG A 58 7.27 -13.72 -14.71
CA ARG A 58 7.51 -13.61 -13.25
C ARG A 58 6.93 -12.32 -12.66
N THR A 59 5.81 -11.87 -13.22
CA THR A 59 5.09 -10.68 -12.75
C THR A 59 3.66 -11.05 -12.37
N PHE A 60 2.97 -10.12 -11.73
CA PHE A 60 1.52 -10.16 -11.59
C PHE A 60 0.93 -8.78 -11.83
N THR A 61 -0.30 -8.74 -12.31
CA THR A 61 -1.12 -7.54 -12.43
C THR A 61 -2.06 -7.46 -11.24
N ALA A 62 -2.06 -6.32 -10.57
CA ALA A 62 -3.04 -5.96 -9.55
C ALA A 62 -3.92 -4.82 -10.05
N THR A 63 -5.24 -4.95 -9.93
CA THR A 63 -6.21 -3.92 -10.31
C THR A 63 -7.11 -3.61 -9.12
N LEU A 64 -7.01 -2.40 -8.59
CA LEU A 64 -7.88 -1.87 -7.53
C LEU A 64 -8.93 -0.96 -8.17
N THR A 65 -10.21 -1.29 -8.01
CA THR A 65 -11.34 -0.48 -8.47
C THR A 65 -12.15 -0.01 -7.27
N GLY A 66 -12.24 1.30 -7.06
CA GLY A 66 -13.11 1.93 -6.07
C GLY A 66 -14.37 2.49 -6.72
N LYS A 67 -15.52 2.27 -6.10
CA LYS A 67 -16.80 2.89 -6.49
C LYS A 67 -17.44 3.53 -5.28
N SER A 68 -17.79 4.81 -5.40
CA SER A 68 -18.54 5.52 -4.38
C SER A 68 -19.98 5.01 -4.27
N VAL A 69 -20.52 5.07 -3.05
CA VAL A 69 -21.93 4.78 -2.76
C VAL A 69 -22.60 5.98 -2.13
N ASP A 70 -23.94 5.99 -2.11
CA ASP A 70 -24.76 7.10 -1.62
C ASP A 70 -24.38 7.53 -0.19
N LEU A 71 -24.00 8.81 -0.05
CA LEU A 71 -23.67 9.46 1.21
C LEU A 71 -24.82 10.37 1.63
N MET A 72 -25.55 9.97 2.68
CA MET A 72 -26.63 10.79 3.27
C MET A 72 -27.75 11.20 2.29
N GLY A 73 -28.03 10.39 1.25
CA GLY A 73 -29.05 10.68 0.23
C GLY A 73 -28.52 11.57 -0.92
N HIS A 74 -27.22 11.83 -0.94
CA HIS A 74 -26.52 12.48 -2.04
C HIS A 74 -25.61 11.46 -2.72
N TYR A 75 -25.92 11.16 -3.99
CA TYR A 75 -25.10 10.31 -4.83
C TYR A 75 -23.88 11.10 -5.31
N TYR A 76 -22.69 10.63 -4.95
CA TYR A 76 -21.43 11.14 -5.47
C TYR A 76 -20.85 10.05 -6.39
N GLU A 77 -20.86 10.24 -7.70
CA GLU A 77 -20.31 9.29 -8.67
C GLU A 77 -18.81 9.54 -8.83
N ALA A 78 -18.00 8.89 -7.98
CA ALA A 78 -16.58 8.76 -8.20
C ALA A 78 -16.22 7.29 -8.42
N GLY A 79 -15.54 7.04 -9.54
CA GLY A 79 -14.96 5.76 -9.89
C GLY A 79 -13.47 5.93 -10.00
N ASP A 80 -12.70 5.14 -9.28
CA ASP A 80 -11.24 5.20 -9.37
C ASP A 80 -10.69 3.80 -9.68
N THR A 81 -9.73 3.70 -10.59
CA THR A 81 -9.08 2.44 -10.94
C THR A 81 -7.57 2.63 -10.94
N ILE A 82 -6.89 1.90 -10.08
CA ILE A 82 -5.42 1.81 -10.06
C ILE A 82 -5.02 0.43 -10.56
N ARG A 83 -4.21 0.36 -11.60
CA ARG A 83 -3.69 -0.88 -12.16
C ARG A 83 -2.16 -0.87 -12.10
N GLY A 84 -1.59 -1.84 -11.39
CA GLY A 84 -0.15 -2.02 -11.24
C GLY A 84 0.32 -3.35 -11.82
N THR A 85 1.54 -3.36 -12.38
CA THR A 85 2.29 -4.58 -12.70
C THR A 85 3.50 -4.66 -11.78
N LEU A 86 3.66 -5.77 -11.06
CA LEU A 86 4.70 -5.96 -10.06
C LEU A 86 5.53 -7.22 -10.33
N MET A 87 6.82 -7.17 -9.99
CA MET A 87 7.68 -8.37 -9.95
C MET A 87 7.25 -9.26 -8.78
N ALA A 88 6.97 -10.53 -9.05
CA ALA A 88 6.39 -11.44 -8.06
C ALA A 88 7.39 -11.81 -6.94
N ASP A 89 8.69 -11.82 -7.22
CA ASP A 89 9.74 -12.23 -6.29
C ASP A 89 10.12 -11.16 -5.27
N LYS A 90 10.00 -9.88 -5.66
CA LYS A 90 10.43 -8.73 -4.86
C LYS A 90 9.29 -7.81 -4.44
N VAL A 91 8.10 -8.03 -4.99
CA VAL A 91 6.95 -7.11 -4.88
C VAL A 91 7.40 -5.70 -5.23
N GLN A 92 8.05 -5.55 -6.38
CA GLN A 92 8.56 -4.27 -6.87
C GLN A 92 7.71 -3.82 -8.06
N SER A 93 7.22 -2.57 -8.03
CA SER A 93 6.38 -2.03 -9.09
C SER A 93 7.18 -1.80 -10.39
N VAL A 94 6.62 -2.21 -11.53
CA VAL A 94 7.19 -2.10 -12.88
C VAL A 94 6.46 -1.06 -13.72
N TYR A 95 5.14 -0.99 -13.55
CA TYR A 95 4.29 0.01 -14.18
C TYR A 95 3.01 0.19 -13.37
N THR A 96 2.55 1.43 -13.24
CA THR A 96 1.27 1.75 -12.58
C THR A 96 0.50 2.76 -13.40
N GLU A 97 -0.78 2.49 -13.59
CA GLU A 97 -1.75 3.39 -14.22
C GLU A 97 -2.86 3.72 -13.23
N HIS A 98 -3.22 4.99 -13.16
CA HIS A 98 -4.28 5.52 -12.32
C HIS A 98 -5.30 6.23 -13.21
N LEU A 99 -6.51 5.69 -13.26
CA LEU A 99 -7.67 6.24 -13.95
C LEU A 99 -8.67 6.73 -12.90
N SER A 100 -8.77 8.05 -12.77
CA SER A 100 -9.73 8.67 -11.87
C SER A 100 -10.91 9.24 -12.66
N GLN A 101 -12.13 8.97 -12.20
CA GLN A 101 -13.37 9.50 -12.75
C GLN A 101 -14.18 10.16 -11.63
N ALA A 102 -14.56 11.42 -11.82
CA ALA A 102 -15.49 12.13 -10.95
C ALA A 102 -16.37 13.06 -11.79
N ASP A 103 -17.68 13.06 -11.54
CA ASP A 103 -18.66 13.91 -12.23
C ASP A 103 -18.58 13.81 -13.78
N GLY A 104 -18.28 12.62 -14.30
CA GLY A 104 -18.13 12.36 -15.74
C GLY A 104 -16.81 12.83 -16.37
N MET A 105 -15.91 13.43 -15.60
CA MET A 105 -14.57 13.85 -16.02
C MET A 105 -13.55 12.75 -15.70
N PHE A 106 -12.58 12.50 -16.59
CA PHE A 106 -11.55 11.47 -16.40
C PHE A 106 -10.12 12.01 -16.50
N ALA A 107 -9.23 11.58 -15.61
CA ALA A 107 -7.80 11.82 -15.72
C ALA A 107 -7.04 10.49 -15.68
N ILE A 108 -6.06 10.34 -16.59
CA ILE A 108 -5.19 9.16 -16.66
C ILE A 108 -3.78 9.60 -16.28
N GLN A 109 -3.22 8.98 -15.26
CA GLN A 109 -1.82 9.11 -14.89
C GLN A 109 -1.12 7.76 -15.06
N SER A 110 0.02 7.74 -15.74
CA SER A 110 0.86 6.54 -15.88
C SER A 110 2.25 6.79 -15.34
N LEU A 111 2.74 5.86 -14.52
CA LEU A 111 4.09 5.80 -13.98
C LEU A 111 4.79 4.57 -14.55
N THR A 112 5.91 4.78 -15.23
CA THR A 112 6.79 3.69 -15.68
C THR A 112 8.06 3.66 -14.85
N TYR A 113 8.35 2.50 -14.25
CA TYR A 113 9.56 2.32 -13.46
C TYR A 113 10.66 1.71 -14.33
N PRO A 114 11.89 2.24 -14.32
CA PRO A 114 12.98 1.61 -15.04
C PRO A 114 13.36 0.32 -14.31
N GLY A 115 13.45 -0.79 -15.04
CA GLY A 115 13.53 -2.15 -14.48
C GLY A 115 14.86 -2.55 -13.84
N ALA A 116 15.54 -1.69 -13.06
CA ALA A 116 16.82 -2.05 -12.44
C ALA A 116 17.06 -1.36 -11.08
N ALA A 117 17.86 -2.01 -10.23
CA ALA A 117 18.27 -1.56 -8.88
C ALA A 117 19.07 -0.22 -8.84
N THR A 118 19.25 0.43 -9.99
CA THR A 118 19.96 1.70 -10.18
C THR A 118 19.22 2.65 -11.13
N ALA A 119 17.95 2.36 -11.42
CA ALA A 119 17.07 3.27 -12.13
C ALA A 119 16.99 4.61 -11.38
N SER A 120 17.51 5.69 -11.96
CA SER A 120 17.52 7.03 -11.34
C SER A 120 16.35 7.91 -11.79
N ASP A 121 15.69 7.53 -12.90
CA ASP A 121 14.78 8.39 -13.65
C ASP A 121 13.50 7.65 -14.09
N GLY A 122 12.33 7.98 -13.53
CA GLY A 122 11.02 7.47 -13.98
C GLY A 122 10.23 8.54 -14.75
N GLU A 123 9.41 8.12 -15.72
CA GLU A 123 8.50 9.04 -16.45
C GLU A 123 7.09 8.97 -15.87
N ILE A 124 6.53 10.15 -15.58
CA ILE A 124 5.13 10.35 -15.23
C ILE A 124 4.44 11.02 -16.41
N VAL A 125 3.35 10.44 -16.89
CA VAL A 125 2.50 11.04 -17.92
C VAL A 125 1.09 11.20 -17.40
N THR A 126 0.60 12.45 -17.31
CA THR A 126 -0.78 12.76 -16.93
C THR A 126 -1.53 13.32 -18.15
N ARG A 127 -2.70 12.75 -18.46
CA ARG A 127 -3.61 13.20 -19.52
C ARG A 127 -4.91 13.68 -18.91
N TYR A 128 -5.30 14.91 -19.26
CA TYR A 128 -6.49 15.58 -18.75
C TYR A 128 -7.68 15.48 -19.72
N PRO A 129 -8.93 15.67 -19.24
CA PRO A 129 -10.13 15.63 -20.08
C PRO A 129 -10.11 16.63 -21.25
N ASP A 130 -9.43 17.76 -21.08
CA ASP A 130 -9.31 18.82 -22.09
C ASP A 130 -8.24 18.53 -23.16
N GLY A 131 -7.65 17.33 -23.15
CA GLY A 131 -6.62 16.89 -24.09
C GLY A 131 -5.21 17.37 -23.73
N LYS A 132 -5.02 18.13 -22.65
CA LYS A 132 -3.68 18.52 -22.20
C LYS A 132 -2.92 17.29 -21.69
N VAL A 133 -1.63 17.26 -21.99
CA VAL A 133 -0.70 16.23 -21.53
C VAL A 133 0.41 16.89 -20.73
N LEU A 134 0.53 16.51 -19.46
CA LEU A 134 1.63 16.88 -18.59
C LEU A 134 2.62 15.71 -18.53
N ARG A 135 3.91 16.01 -18.71
CA ARG A 135 4.99 15.04 -18.56
C ARG A 135 5.94 15.54 -17.49
N GLU A 136 6.23 14.68 -16.53
CA GLU A 136 7.11 14.96 -15.41
C GLU A 136 8.13 13.83 -15.28
N ARG A 137 9.24 14.13 -14.62
CA ARG A 137 10.31 13.16 -14.38
C ARG A 137 10.62 13.11 -12.90
N ILE A 138 10.64 11.91 -12.35
CA ILE A 138 11.14 11.68 -11.00
C ILE A 138 12.64 11.46 -11.11
N SER A 139 13.42 12.33 -10.47
CA SER A 139 14.85 12.13 -10.27
C SER A 139 15.09 11.80 -8.80
N HIS A 140 15.88 10.76 -8.54
CA HIS A 140 16.30 10.25 -7.20
C HIS A 140 15.45 9.11 -6.64
N TYR A 141 15.89 7.90 -6.95
CA TYR A 141 15.52 6.71 -6.19
C TYR A 141 16.55 6.53 -5.07
N GLY A 142 16.10 6.57 -3.82
CA GLY A 142 16.92 6.07 -2.72
C GLY A 142 17.14 4.57 -2.93
N GLY A 143 18.36 4.07 -2.70
CA GLY A 143 18.63 2.63 -2.82
C GLY A 143 17.69 1.82 -1.92
N GLY A 144 17.01 0.81 -2.47
CA GLY A 144 16.04 -0.02 -1.74
C GLY A 144 14.86 -0.48 -2.61
N VAL A 145 13.97 -1.29 -2.05
CA VAL A 145 12.69 -1.64 -2.69
C VAL A 145 11.85 -0.37 -2.79
N THR A 146 11.37 -0.08 -4.00
CA THR A 146 10.47 1.04 -4.28
C THR A 146 9.12 0.49 -4.72
N VAL A 147 8.06 0.83 -3.98
CA VAL A 147 6.69 0.38 -4.26
C VAL A 147 5.72 1.55 -4.35
N ASP A 148 4.66 1.38 -5.13
CA ASP A 148 3.48 2.24 -5.10
C ASP A 148 2.47 1.76 -4.03
N LEU A 149 1.33 2.44 -3.89
CA LEU A 149 0.32 2.07 -2.88
C LEU A 149 -0.18 0.61 -3.05
N LEU A 150 -0.30 0.13 -4.29
CA LEU A 150 -0.56 -1.29 -4.56
C LEU A 150 0.58 -2.17 -4.08
N GLY A 151 1.83 -1.83 -4.41
CA GLY A 151 3.00 -2.55 -3.94
C GLY A 151 3.13 -2.55 -2.41
N VAL A 152 2.72 -1.50 -1.71
CA VAL A 152 2.62 -1.51 -0.23
C VAL A 152 1.66 -2.59 0.25
N PHE A 153 0.48 -2.70 -0.37
CA PHE A 153 -0.51 -3.73 -0.02
C PHE A 153 0.06 -5.15 -0.16
N TYR A 154 0.81 -5.44 -1.22
CA TYR A 154 1.45 -6.75 -1.37
C TYR A 154 2.71 -6.90 -0.50
N TYR A 155 3.45 -5.81 -0.25
CA TYR A 155 4.68 -5.83 0.53
C TYR A 155 4.40 -6.19 2.00
N ILE A 156 3.30 -5.72 2.59
CA ILE A 156 2.94 -6.13 3.95
C ILE A 156 2.54 -7.62 4.01
N ARG A 157 1.95 -8.18 2.95
CA ARG A 157 1.52 -9.59 2.91
C ARG A 157 2.69 -10.58 2.91
N GLN A 158 3.85 -10.19 2.39
CA GLN A 158 5.04 -11.05 2.34
C GLN A 158 5.87 -11.08 3.63
N LEU A 159 5.63 -10.17 4.58
CA LEU A 159 6.39 -10.12 5.82
C LEU A 159 6.13 -11.37 6.68
N ASP A 160 7.19 -11.94 7.25
CA ASP A 160 7.08 -13.07 8.18
C ASP A 160 6.76 -12.59 9.60
N TYR A 161 5.51 -12.20 9.84
CA TYR A 161 5.03 -11.73 11.14
C TYR A 161 5.18 -12.76 12.27
N ALA A 162 5.28 -14.05 11.94
CA ALA A 162 5.50 -15.09 12.93
C ALA A 162 6.94 -15.06 13.48
N ALA A 163 7.91 -14.62 12.67
CA ALA A 163 9.30 -14.45 13.06
C ALA A 163 9.59 -13.07 13.69
N MET A 164 8.73 -12.08 13.46
CA MET A 164 8.92 -10.72 13.98
C MET A 164 8.61 -10.60 15.48
N SER A 165 9.29 -9.68 16.15
CA SER A 165 9.00 -9.28 17.53
C SER A 165 8.17 -7.98 17.58
N PRO A 166 7.19 -7.84 18.49
CA PRO A 166 6.47 -6.58 18.64
C PRO A 166 7.43 -5.39 18.86
N GLY A 167 7.24 -4.32 18.11
CA GLY A 167 8.12 -3.14 18.05
C GLY A 167 9.18 -3.21 16.94
N GLU A 168 9.37 -4.36 16.29
CA GLU A 168 10.25 -4.49 15.14
C GLU A 168 9.70 -3.70 13.94
N THR A 169 10.58 -3.01 13.22
CA THR A 169 10.21 -2.12 12.13
C THR A 169 10.91 -2.46 10.83
N VAL A 170 10.20 -2.31 9.72
CA VAL A 170 10.74 -2.39 8.36
C VAL A 170 10.52 -1.06 7.68
N THR A 171 11.53 -0.55 6.98
CA THR A 171 11.43 0.71 6.23
C THR A 171 11.65 0.43 4.75
N VAL A 172 10.74 0.94 3.91
CA VAL A 172 10.85 0.88 2.45
C VAL A 172 10.63 2.24 1.84
N ASN A 173 11.19 2.46 0.65
CA ASN A 173 10.93 3.65 -0.13
C ASN A 173 9.61 3.42 -0.90
N ILE A 174 8.79 4.45 -0.98
CA ILE A 174 7.56 4.42 -1.76
C ILE A 174 7.53 5.60 -2.72
N LEU A 175 6.80 5.44 -3.81
CA LEU A 175 6.55 6.53 -4.75
C LEU A 175 5.06 6.88 -4.73
N TYR A 176 4.79 8.15 -4.47
CA TYR A 176 3.47 8.72 -4.54
C TYR A 176 3.54 10.05 -5.30
N GLY A 177 2.97 10.08 -6.51
CA GLY A 177 3.10 11.22 -7.42
C GLY A 177 4.56 11.45 -7.84
N THR A 178 5.04 12.69 -7.70
CA THR A 178 6.39 13.11 -8.10
C THR A 178 7.44 12.95 -6.99
N ASP A 179 7.02 12.67 -5.76
CA ASP A 179 7.90 12.68 -4.59
C ASP A 179 8.20 11.25 -4.12
N ALA A 180 9.47 11.00 -3.80
CA ALA A 180 9.88 9.81 -3.06
C ALA A 180 9.54 9.99 -1.58
N GLU A 181 8.67 9.14 -1.06
CA GLU A 181 8.31 9.09 0.36
C GLU A 181 8.94 7.85 1.01
N THR A 182 8.93 7.83 2.34
CA THR A 182 9.35 6.66 3.12
C THR A 182 8.15 6.05 3.83
N LEU A 183 8.02 4.73 3.74
CA LEU A 183 7.07 3.96 4.54
C LEU A 183 7.83 3.22 5.64
N LYS A 184 7.49 3.52 6.89
CA LYS A 184 7.87 2.71 8.05
C LYS A 184 6.70 1.79 8.43
N ILE A 185 6.97 0.51 8.52
CA ILE A 185 6.06 -0.55 8.92
C ILE A 185 6.48 -1.00 10.32
N ASP A 186 5.59 -0.90 11.32
CA ASP A 186 5.84 -1.36 12.68
C ASP A 186 4.95 -2.55 13.04
N TYR A 187 5.55 -3.69 13.40
CA TYR A 187 4.78 -4.83 13.86
C TYR A 187 4.38 -4.65 15.33
N ARG A 188 3.09 -4.68 15.63
CA ARG A 188 2.54 -4.42 16.98
C ARG A 188 2.13 -5.68 17.73
N GLY A 189 2.33 -6.85 17.14
CA GLY A 189 2.02 -8.13 17.74
C GLY A 189 0.73 -8.78 17.23
N LYS A 190 0.38 -9.90 17.87
CA LYS A 190 -0.82 -10.69 17.55
C LYS A 190 -2.07 -10.01 18.09
N SER A 191 -3.16 -10.12 17.35
CA SER A 191 -4.47 -9.57 17.69
C SER A 191 -5.58 -10.50 17.18
N THR A 192 -6.81 -10.03 17.30
CA THR A 192 -7.99 -10.56 16.61
C THR A 192 -8.64 -9.44 15.83
N ALA A 193 -9.20 -9.76 14.67
CA ALA A 193 -9.88 -8.78 13.82
C ALA A 193 -11.20 -9.33 13.29
N ASP A 194 -12.14 -8.42 13.02
CA ASP A 194 -13.40 -8.76 12.36
C ASP A 194 -13.13 -9.14 10.90
N SER A 195 -13.60 -10.33 10.52
CA SER A 195 -13.73 -10.76 9.14
C SER A 195 -15.18 -11.20 8.95
N CYS A 196 -15.99 -10.33 8.34
CA CYS A 196 -17.41 -10.59 8.07
C CYS A 196 -18.24 -11.02 9.29
N GLY A 197 -18.04 -10.37 10.44
CA GLY A 197 -18.77 -10.67 11.68
C GLY A 197 -18.15 -11.78 12.53
N VAL A 198 -17.06 -12.40 12.07
CA VAL A 198 -16.32 -13.42 12.81
C VAL A 198 -14.96 -12.87 13.24
N GLN A 199 -14.62 -13.02 14.52
CA GLN A 199 -13.29 -12.67 15.01
C GLN A 199 -12.30 -13.76 14.61
N VAL A 200 -11.27 -13.37 13.84
CA VAL A 200 -10.21 -14.28 13.38
C VAL A 200 -8.85 -13.85 13.92
N PRO A 201 -7.90 -14.77 14.12
CA PRO A 201 -6.52 -14.43 14.48
C PRO A 201 -5.88 -13.50 13.45
N ALA A 202 -5.22 -12.47 13.94
CA ALA A 202 -4.61 -11.43 13.12
C ALA A 202 -3.26 -10.95 13.68
N TYR A 203 -2.56 -10.16 12.87
CA TYR A 203 -1.40 -9.37 13.22
C TYR A 203 -1.78 -7.89 13.12
N ASN A 204 -1.33 -7.08 14.06
CA ASN A 204 -1.53 -5.64 14.02
C ASN A 204 -0.24 -4.95 13.54
N VAL A 205 -0.37 -4.08 12.56
CA VAL A 205 0.75 -3.42 11.89
C VAL A 205 0.45 -1.94 11.74
N GLY A 206 1.38 -1.09 12.18
CA GLY A 206 1.34 0.33 11.91
C GLY A 206 2.08 0.68 10.62
N LEU A 207 1.54 1.63 9.86
CA LEU A 207 2.13 2.19 8.66
C LEU A 207 2.31 3.69 8.88
N THR A 208 3.53 4.18 8.74
CA THR A 208 3.85 5.61 8.80
C THR A 208 4.46 6.04 7.47
N PHE A 209 3.72 6.88 6.74
CA PHE A 209 4.13 7.49 5.48
C PHE A 209 4.73 8.85 5.78
N SER A 210 5.95 9.11 5.31
CA SER A 210 6.66 10.38 5.55
C SER A 210 7.19 10.93 4.23
N SER A 211 6.79 12.16 3.93
CA SER A 211 7.26 12.92 2.76
C SER A 211 8.38 13.88 3.21
N PRO A 212 9.64 13.66 2.77
CA PRO A 212 10.75 14.55 3.12
C PRO A 212 10.59 15.97 2.55
N SER A 213 9.96 16.09 1.38
CA SER A 213 9.77 17.37 0.67
C SER A 213 8.79 18.29 1.39
N SER A 214 7.67 17.75 1.87
CA SER A 214 6.60 18.51 2.52
C SER A 214 6.69 18.50 4.05
N GLY A 215 7.45 17.58 4.63
CA GLY A 215 7.46 17.29 6.07
C GLY A 215 6.15 16.66 6.57
N HIS A 216 5.23 16.30 5.67
CA HIS A 216 3.95 15.70 6.03
C HIS A 216 4.15 14.24 6.43
N THR A 217 3.41 13.81 7.46
CA THR A 217 3.36 12.42 7.89
C THR A 217 1.92 11.96 8.01
N SER A 218 1.62 10.80 7.46
CA SER A 218 0.32 10.12 7.56
C SER A 218 0.50 8.76 8.24
N GLN A 219 -0.50 8.37 9.02
CA GLN A 219 -0.46 7.11 9.77
C GLN A 219 -1.70 6.27 9.49
N MET A 220 -1.49 4.98 9.33
CA MET A 220 -2.53 3.98 9.18
C MET A 220 -2.23 2.77 10.06
N ASP A 221 -3.28 2.10 10.47
CA ASP A 221 -3.22 0.84 11.19
C ASP A 221 -3.87 -0.25 10.34
N VAL A 222 -3.24 -1.41 10.32
CA VAL A 222 -3.68 -2.56 9.53
C VAL A 222 -3.77 -3.79 10.43
N SER A 223 -4.94 -4.40 10.45
CA SER A 223 -5.09 -5.77 10.94
C SER A 223 -5.00 -6.74 9.77
N ILE A 224 -4.04 -7.66 9.84
CA ILE A 224 -3.70 -8.60 8.78
C ILE A 224 -4.04 -10.00 9.25
N SER A 225 -4.72 -10.81 8.43
CA SER A 225 -5.07 -12.19 8.79
C SER A 225 -3.81 -12.97 9.17
N ALA A 226 -3.86 -13.80 10.22
CA ALA A 226 -2.74 -14.69 10.55
C ALA A 226 -2.70 -15.97 9.69
N GLY A 227 -3.55 -16.07 8.67
CA GLY A 227 -3.50 -17.12 7.66
C GLY A 227 -2.34 -16.94 6.67
N THR A 228 -2.09 -17.94 5.82
CA THR A 228 -0.94 -17.95 4.90
C THR A 228 -0.93 -16.76 3.95
N GLU A 229 -2.09 -16.30 3.51
CA GLU A 229 -2.22 -15.22 2.52
C GLU A 229 -2.06 -13.82 3.11
N HIS A 230 -1.96 -13.71 4.44
CA HIS A 230 -1.82 -12.45 5.17
C HIS A 230 -2.76 -11.35 4.62
N ILE A 231 -4.02 -11.67 4.35
CA ILE A 231 -4.97 -10.72 3.77
C ILE A 231 -5.19 -9.57 4.76
N PRO A 232 -4.98 -8.29 4.36
CA PRO A 232 -5.39 -7.16 5.17
C PRO A 232 -6.90 -7.22 5.39
N LEU A 233 -7.32 -7.37 6.64
CA LEU A 233 -8.72 -7.53 7.03
C LEU A 233 -9.36 -6.17 7.34
N VAL A 234 -8.61 -5.30 8.01
CA VAL A 234 -9.06 -3.98 8.41
C VAL A 234 -7.91 -3.00 8.22
N VAL A 235 -8.18 -1.89 7.53
CA VAL A 235 -7.28 -0.75 7.39
C VAL A 235 -7.97 0.47 7.96
N SER A 236 -7.32 1.19 8.87
CA SER A 236 -7.85 2.46 9.39
C SER A 236 -6.80 3.54 9.30
N GLY A 237 -7.18 4.71 8.78
CA GLY A 237 -6.30 5.86 8.64
C GLY A 237 -6.95 7.12 9.20
N SER A 238 -6.12 8.00 9.76
CA SER A 238 -6.57 9.33 10.17
C SER A 238 -6.27 10.33 9.06
N LEU A 239 -7.30 11.09 8.66
CA LEU A 239 -7.21 12.19 7.71
C LEU A 239 -7.37 13.51 8.47
N LYS A 240 -6.93 14.63 7.85
CA LYS A 240 -7.08 15.97 8.46
C LYS A 240 -8.51 16.28 8.92
N VAL A 241 -9.51 15.71 8.24
CA VAL A 241 -10.94 15.97 8.47
C VAL A 241 -11.76 14.69 8.69
N GLY A 242 -11.18 13.62 9.25
CA GLY A 242 -11.95 12.42 9.60
C GLY A 242 -11.11 11.16 9.69
N HIS A 243 -11.78 10.01 9.70
CA HIS A 243 -11.13 8.71 9.69
C HIS A 243 -11.67 7.88 8.54
N ILE A 244 -10.77 7.26 7.80
CA ILE A 244 -11.13 6.25 6.80
C ILE A 244 -10.98 4.87 7.42
N PHE A 245 -11.89 3.97 7.05
CA PHE A 245 -11.91 2.60 7.49
C PHE A 245 -12.23 1.72 6.28
N ALA A 246 -11.36 0.79 5.94
CA ALA A 246 -11.64 -0.24 4.94
C ALA A 246 -11.68 -1.60 5.63
N ARG A 247 -12.70 -2.41 5.32
CA ARG A 247 -12.86 -3.76 5.87
C ARG A 247 -13.04 -4.77 4.76
N PHE A 248 -12.31 -5.87 4.85
CA PHE A 248 -12.44 -7.01 3.96
C PHE A 248 -13.85 -7.59 4.00
N MET A 249 -14.41 -7.81 2.83
CA MET A 249 -15.66 -8.51 2.59
C MET A 249 -15.31 -9.87 1.98
N ASP A 250 -15.97 -10.93 2.44
CA ASP A 250 -15.73 -12.28 1.97
C ASP A 250 -15.81 -12.37 0.44
N ALA A 251 -15.08 -13.32 -0.15
CA ALA A 251 -14.87 -13.47 -1.60
C ALA A 251 -16.13 -13.91 -2.38
N THR A 252 -17.32 -13.69 -1.83
CA THR A 252 -18.62 -13.96 -2.44
C THR A 252 -19.62 -12.83 -2.17
N ALA A 253 -19.22 -11.59 -2.45
CA ALA A 253 -20.20 -10.53 -2.65
C ALA A 253 -20.70 -10.60 -4.11
N ASN A 254 -21.73 -11.42 -4.34
CA ASN A 254 -22.52 -11.43 -5.58
C ASN A 254 -23.16 -10.05 -5.82
#